data_AF-A0A7X0U6V0-F1
#
_entry.id   AF-A0A7X0U6V0-F1
#
_cell.length_a   1.000
_cell.length_b   1.000
_cell.length_c   1.000
_cell.angle_alpha   90.00
_cell.angle_beta   90.00
_cell.angle_gamma   90.00
#
_symmetry.space_group_name_H-M   'P 1'
#
loop_
_entity.id
_entity.type
_entity.pdbx_description
1 polymer ?
#
loop_
_entity_poly.entity_id
_entity_poly.type
_entity_poly.pdbx_seq_one_letter_code
_entity_poly.pdbx_strand_id
1 'polypeptide(L)' 'MADVPGGAYAGPSGFLEGRGAPKLVGRSKTARDGALARRLWTASEVLTGVRFPRR' A
#
# COMPACT_ATOMS: atom_id res chain seq x y z
N MET A 1 -17.16 -7.86 -10.17
CA MET A 1 -16.33 -7.15 -9.17
C MET A 1 -15.55 -6.10 -9.93
N ALA A 2 -15.58 -4.84 -9.50
CA ALA A 2 -14.74 -3.82 -10.13
C ALA A 2 -13.27 -4.12 -9.84
N ASP A 3 -12.41 -3.88 -10.81
CA ASP A 3 -10.97 -4.07 -10.66
C ASP A 3 -10.42 -3.10 -9.62
N VAL A 4 -9.44 -3.54 -8.82
CA VAL A 4 -8.85 -2.70 -7.76
C VAL A 4 -7.68 -1.91 -8.37
N PRO A 5 -7.73 -0.56 -8.36
CA PRO A 5 -6.64 0.24 -8.91
C PRO A 5 -5.31 -0.07 -8.21
N GLY A 6 -4.21 -0.04 -8.97
CA GLY A 6 -2.87 -0.19 -8.41
C GLY A 6 -2.61 0.83 -7.30
N GLY A 7 -2.09 0.36 -6.16
CA GLY A 7 -1.82 1.21 -5.00
C GLY A 7 -3.05 1.67 -4.21
N ALA A 8 -4.24 1.16 -4.53
CA ALA A 8 -5.44 1.40 -3.73
C ALA A 8 -5.33 0.76 -2.35
N TYR A 9 -6.11 1.30 -1.40
CA TYR A 9 -6.20 0.80 -0.04
C TYR A 9 -7.68 0.62 0.30
N ALA A 10 -8.04 -0.59 0.73
CA ALA A 10 -9.42 -0.95 1.02
C ALA A 10 -9.61 -1.17 2.52
N GLY A 11 -10.73 -0.66 3.05
CA GLY A 11 -11.10 -0.77 4.45
C GLY A 11 -12.62 -0.78 4.63
N PRO A 12 -13.11 -1.14 5.83
CA PRO A 12 -14.54 -1.13 6.12
C PRO A 12 -15.17 0.26 6.03
N SER A 13 -16.43 0.34 5.61
CA SER A 13 -17.10 1.61 5.36
C SER A 13 -17.52 2.40 6.60
N GLY A 14 -17.57 1.75 7.77
CA GLY A 14 -18.08 2.29 9.02
C GLY A 14 -17.10 3.18 9.79
N PHE A 15 -17.53 3.60 10.99
CA PHE A 15 -16.78 4.53 11.83
C PHE A 15 -15.36 4.02 12.13
N LEU A 16 -14.37 4.88 11.88
CA LEU A 16 -12.94 4.58 12.03
C LEU A 16 -12.53 3.27 11.34
N GLU A 17 -13.20 2.92 10.25
CA GLU A 17 -12.91 1.70 9.48
C GLU A 17 -13.09 0.41 10.32
N GLY A 18 -13.87 0.44 11.40
CA GLY A 18 -13.99 -0.70 12.32
C GLY A 18 -14.95 -1.82 11.89
N ARG A 19 -15.85 -1.56 10.92
CA ARG A 19 -16.88 -2.50 10.45
C ARG A 19 -17.62 -2.00 9.21
N GLY A 20 -18.39 -2.85 8.54
CA GLY A 20 -19.15 -2.52 7.32
C GLY A 20 -18.54 -3.13 6.06
N ALA A 21 -19.17 -2.86 4.91
CA ALA A 21 -18.73 -3.40 3.63
C ALA A 21 -17.36 -2.83 3.20
N PRO A 22 -16.54 -3.58 2.43
CA PRO A 22 -15.29 -3.07 1.89
C PRO A 22 -15.53 -1.88 0.96
N LYS A 23 -14.72 -0.83 1.11
CA LYS A 23 -14.62 0.29 0.17
C LYS A 23 -13.17 0.75 0.04
N LEU A 24 -12.86 1.54 -0.98
CA LEU A 24 -11.58 2.24 -1.03
C LEU A 24 -11.57 3.36 0.02
N VAL A 25 -10.53 3.38 0.85
CA VAL A 25 -10.33 4.35 1.92
C VAL A 25 -8.99 5.06 1.76
N GLY A 26 -8.83 6.17 2.47
CA GLY A 26 -7.56 6.89 2.52
C GLY A 26 -6.54 6.14 3.38
N ARG A 27 -5.25 6.46 3.19
CA ARG A 27 -4.17 6.02 4.08
C ARG A 27 -3.36 7.22 4.57
N SER A 28 -2.53 7.00 5.58
CA SER A 28 -1.69 8.06 6.16
C SER A 28 -0.84 8.77 5.10
N LYS A 29 -0.45 10.03 5.38
CA LYS A 29 0.41 10.80 4.46
C LYS A 29 1.74 10.06 4.23
N THR A 30 2.34 9.53 5.28
CA THR A 30 3.59 8.76 5.22
C THR A 30 3.45 7.51 4.36
N ALA A 31 2.33 6.77 4.46
CA ALA A 31 2.10 5.61 3.62
C ALA A 31 1.97 5.99 2.12
N ARG A 32 1.58 7.23 1.81
CA ARG A 32 1.51 7.77 0.44
C ARG A 32 2.83 8.34 -0.07
N ASP A 33 3.88 8.40 0.76
CA ASP A 33 5.18 8.95 0.35
C ASP A 33 5.93 7.97 -0.57
N GLY A 34 5.97 8.29 -1.86
CA GLY A 34 6.68 7.50 -2.86
C GLY A 34 8.20 7.53 -2.73
N ALA A 35 8.78 8.60 -2.18
CA ALA A 35 10.22 8.67 -1.95
C ALA A 35 10.63 7.77 -0.78
N LEU A 36 9.86 7.79 0.30
CA LEU A 36 10.04 6.88 1.42
C LEU A 36 9.85 5.42 0.98
N ALA A 37 8.82 5.12 0.19
CA ALA A 37 8.57 3.79 -0.34
C ALA A 37 9.77 3.26 -1.16
N ARG A 38 10.38 4.10 -2.02
CA ARG A 38 11.58 3.73 -2.78
C ARG A 38 12.77 3.43 -1.87
N ARG A 39 13.01 4.26 -0.86
CA ARG A 39 14.10 4.04 0.11
C ARG A 39 13.90 2.74 0.89
N LEU A 40 12.67 2.49 1.33
CA LEU A 40 12.31 1.26 2.02
C LEU A 40 12.55 0.04 1.12
N TRP A 41 12.10 0.10 -0.14
CA TRP A 41 12.31 -0.98 -1.10
C TRP A 41 13.79 -1.30 -1.27
N THR A 42 14.63 -0.29 -1.52
CA THR A 42 16.09 -0.47 -1.64
C THR A 42 16.69 -1.13 -0.41
N ALA A 43 16.28 -0.71 0.79
CA ALA A 43 16.77 -1.29 2.04
C ALA A 43 16.32 -2.75 2.19
N SER A 44 15.06 -3.05 1.88
CA SER A 44 14.52 -4.42 1.91
C SER A 44 15.29 -5.35 0.97
N GLU A 45 15.58 -4.92 -0.25
CA GLU A 45 16.36 -5.72 -1.19
C GLU A 45 17.80 -5.96 -0.71
N VAL A 46 18.43 -4.97 -0.07
CA VAL A 46 19.77 -5.14 0.51
C VAL A 46 19.74 -6.12 1.68
N LEU A 47 18.77 -5.97 2.58
CA LEU A 47 18.66 -6.81 3.78
C LEU A 47 18.30 -8.26 3.47
N THR A 48 17.53 -8.49 2.40
CA THR A 48 17.06 -9.83 2.03
C THR A 48 17.91 -10.49 0.95
N GLY A 49 18.74 -9.73 0.23
CA GLY A 49 19.45 -10.21 -0.96
C GLY A 49 18.53 -10.47 -2.17
N VAL A 50 17.21 -10.26 -2.05
CA VAL A 50 16.24 -10.43 -3.12
C VAL A 50 16.10 -9.13 -3.90
N ARG A 51 16.10 -9.20 -5.24
CA ARG A 51 15.91 -8.04 -6.12
C ARG A 51 14.60 -8.14 -6.88
N PHE A 52 13.95 -7.00 -7.08
CA PHE A 52 12.85 -6.93 -8.04
C PHE A 52 13.39 -7.21 -9.45
N PRO A 53 12.78 -8.13 -10.20
CA PRO A 53 13.23 -8.42 -11.55
C PRO A 53 13.04 -7.19 -12.43
N ARG A 54 14.09 -6.82 -13.17
CA ARG A 54 13.95 -5.85 -14.26
C ARG A 54 13.16 -6.56 -15.37
N ARG A 55 12.05 -5.94 -15.79
CA ARG A 55 11.27 -6.42 -16.94
C ARG A 55 12.06 -6.30 -18.22
#